data_AF-A0A7W0XK42-F1
#
_entry.id   AF-A0A7W0XK42-F1
#
_cell.length_a   1.000
_cell.length_b   1.000
_cell.length_c   1.000
_cell.angle_alpha   90.00
_cell.angle_beta   90.00
_cell.angle_gamma   90.00
#
_symmetry.space_group_name_H-M   'P 1'
#
loop_
_entity.id
_entity.type
_entity.pdbx_description
1 polymer ?
#
loop_
_entity_poly.entity_id
_entity_poly.type
_entity_poly.pdbx_seq_one_letter_code
_entity_poly.pdbx_strand_id
1 'polypeptide(L)'
;PLVARYPMETWTAYAVLIGSIPLLLISGPAAIEQDWGALSVWTWIGIVYVVVFPVYVAYMLWNWGIARRGAAKATSFSLLVPILSGVLSAMIFAEGFGPLKLLGAALVIAGLVTVRARRFPRRGEV
;
A
#
# COMPACT_ATOMS: atom_id res chain seq x y z
N PRO A 1 5.99 15.78 -19.12
CA PRO A 1 5.35 14.91 -18.10
C PRO A 1 4.48 15.74 -17.13
N LEU A 2 3.20 15.41 -16.97
CA LEU A 2 2.23 16.17 -16.15
C LEU A 2 2.67 16.35 -14.68
N VAL A 3 3.54 15.46 -14.19
CA VAL A 3 4.18 15.48 -12.86
C VAL A 3 5.12 16.69 -12.66
N ALA A 4 5.56 17.35 -13.73
CA ALA A 4 6.46 18.50 -13.65
C ALA A 4 5.73 19.86 -13.45
N ARG A 5 4.39 19.89 -13.54
CA ARG A 5 3.59 21.12 -13.45
C ARG A 5 2.68 21.22 -12.22
N TYR A 6 2.47 20.14 -11.48
CA TYR A 6 1.57 20.13 -10.33
C TYR A 6 2.27 19.71 -9.03
N PRO A 7 1.96 20.35 -7.89
CA PRO A 7 2.38 19.87 -6.57
C PRO A 7 1.95 18.41 -6.36
N MET A 8 2.79 17.64 -5.68
CA MET A 8 2.57 16.20 -5.41
C MET A 8 1.24 15.95 -4.66
N GLU A 9 0.80 16.94 -3.88
CA GLU A 9 -0.44 16.95 -3.12
C GLU A 9 -1.67 16.89 -4.05
N THR A 10 -1.69 17.69 -5.11
CA THR A 10 -2.84 17.82 -6.02
C THR A 10 -3.09 16.53 -6.79
N TRP A 11 -2.02 15.86 -7.23
CA TRP A 11 -2.14 14.56 -7.91
C TRP A 11 -2.71 13.48 -7.00
N THR A 12 -2.23 13.42 -5.76
CA THR A 12 -2.70 12.46 -4.76
C THR A 12 -4.17 12.71 -4.42
N ALA A 13 -4.55 13.99 -4.26
CA ALA A 13 -5.94 14.38 -4.02
C ALA A 13 -6.85 13.90 -5.15
N TYR A 14 -6.51 14.17 -6.43
CA TYR A 14 -7.33 13.70 -7.56
C TYR A 14 -7.39 12.18 -7.66
N ALA A 15 -6.27 11.48 -7.45
CA ALA A 15 -6.25 10.01 -7.49
C ALA A 15 -7.16 9.40 -6.41
N VAL A 16 -7.12 9.93 -5.19
CA VAL A 16 -7.98 9.49 -4.08
C VAL A 16 -9.44 9.86 -4.34
N LEU A 17 -9.71 11.06 -4.84
CA LEU A 17 -11.07 11.53 -5.10
C LEU A 17 -11.74 10.68 -6.19
N ILE A 18 -11.04 10.43 -7.29
CA ILE A 18 -11.55 9.55 -8.37
C ILE A 18 -11.70 8.11 -7.86
N GLY A 19 -10.73 7.61 -7.09
CA GLY A 19 -10.79 6.26 -6.50
C GLY A 19 -11.93 6.09 -5.48
N SER A 20 -12.33 7.16 -4.80
CA SER A 20 -13.43 7.14 -3.83
C SER A 20 -14.81 6.97 -4.47
N ILE A 21 -15.00 7.38 -5.73
CA ILE A 21 -16.30 7.28 -6.42
C ILE A 21 -16.79 5.82 -6.54
N PRO A 22 -16.03 4.88 -7.13
CA PRO A 22 -16.47 3.49 -7.20
C PRO A 22 -16.55 2.85 -5.80
N LEU A 23 -15.69 3.25 -4.86
CA LEU A 23 -15.80 2.78 -3.48
C LEU A 23 -17.12 3.19 -2.85
N LEU A 24 -17.50 4.47 -2.93
CA LEU A 24 -18.76 4.99 -2.40
C LEU A 24 -19.99 4.38 -3.07
N LEU A 25 -19.92 4.05 -4.37
CA LEU A 25 -21.01 3.35 -5.06
C LEU A 25 -21.21 1.93 -4.51
N ILE A 26 -20.12 1.22 -4.20
CA ILE A 26 -20.17 -0.16 -3.71
C ILE A 26 -20.48 -0.19 -2.21
N SER A 27 -19.81 0.65 -1.42
CA SER A 27 -19.94 0.68 0.04
C SER A 27 -21.10 1.55 0.52
N GLY A 28 -21.68 2.38 -0.35
CA GLY A 28 -22.76 3.33 -0.01
C GLY A 28 -23.98 2.66 0.64
N PRO A 29 -24.56 1.61 0.06
CA PRO A 29 -25.69 0.90 0.67
C PRO A 29 -25.35 0.37 2.07
N ALA A 30 -24.20 -0.31 2.21
CA ALA A 30 -23.74 -0.84 3.49
C ALA A 30 -23.42 0.27 4.51
N ALA A 31 -22.93 1.43 4.06
CA ALA A 31 -22.62 2.58 4.91
C ALA A 31 -23.87 3.28 5.46
N ILE A 32 -24.99 3.22 4.74
CA ILE A 32 -26.27 3.79 5.19
C ILE A 32 -26.94 2.89 6.23
N GLU A 33 -26.84 1.57 6.07
CA GLU A 33 -27.38 0.59 7.02
C GLU A 33 -26.53 0.44 8.29
N GLN A 34 -25.29 0.91 8.26
CA GLN A 34 -24.35 0.81 9.38
C GLN A 34 -24.72 1.75 10.53
N ASP A 35 -24.79 1.20 11.74
CA ASP A 35 -24.89 2.00 12.96
C ASP A 35 -23.52 2.57 13.36
N TRP A 36 -23.27 3.81 12.96
CA TRP A 36 -22.05 4.54 13.29
C TRP A 36 -21.92 4.89 14.78
N GLY A 37 -23.05 4.94 15.51
CA GLY A 37 -23.09 5.23 16.94
C GLY A 37 -22.65 4.04 17.81
N ALA A 38 -22.78 2.82 17.28
CA ALA A 38 -22.31 1.59 17.93
C ALA A 38 -20.78 1.40 17.85
N LEU A 39 -20.06 2.22 17.08
CA LEU A 39 -18.62 2.10 16.91
C LEU A 39 -17.85 2.56 18.15
N SER A 40 -16.87 1.76 18.54
CA SER A 40 -15.97 2.10 19.64
C SER A 40 -15.04 3.28 19.29
N VAL A 41 -14.54 3.99 20.30
CA VAL A 41 -13.51 5.04 20.12
C VAL A 41 -12.25 4.48 19.43
N TRP A 42 -11.90 3.22 19.67
CA TRP A 42 -10.75 2.56 19.05
C TRP A 42 -10.93 2.38 17.55
N THR A 43 -12.16 2.15 17.09
CA THR A 43 -12.48 2.07 15.67
C THR A 43 -12.23 3.42 14.99
N TRP A 44 -12.67 4.52 15.60
CA TRP A 44 -12.42 5.87 15.10
C TRP A 44 -10.93 6.22 15.07
N ILE A 45 -10.19 5.89 16.13
CA ILE A 45 -8.73 6.05 16.17
C ILE A 45 -8.07 5.25 15.03
N GLY A 46 -8.52 4.02 14.79
CA GLY A 46 -8.05 3.18 13.68
C GLY A 46 -8.31 3.81 12.31
N ILE A 47 -9.48 4.39 12.09
CA ILE A 47 -9.82 5.11 10.85
C ILE A 47 -8.85 6.29 10.64
N VAL A 48 -8.69 7.13 11.65
CA VAL A 48 -7.79 8.30 11.58
C VAL A 48 -6.35 7.84 11.33
N TYR A 49 -5.90 6.79 12.00
CA TYR A 49 -4.58 6.21 11.78
C TYR A 49 -4.37 5.79 10.33
N VAL A 50 -5.33 5.06 9.73
CA VAL A 50 -5.24 4.60 8.33
C VAL A 50 -5.20 5.77 7.34
N VAL A 51 -6.03 6.79 7.57
CA VAL A 51 -6.10 7.98 6.71
C VAL A 51 -4.78 8.76 6.75
N VAL A 52 -4.22 8.98 7.95
CA VAL A 52 -3.02 9.82 8.11
C VAL A 52 -1.76 9.06 7.66
N PHE A 53 -1.54 7.85 8.16
CA PHE A 53 -0.25 7.17 7.97
C PHE A 53 -0.18 6.39 6.64
N PRO A 54 -0.95 5.31 6.43
CA PRO A 54 -1.00 4.61 5.14
C PRO A 54 -1.43 5.47 3.96
N VAL A 55 -2.52 6.23 4.07
CA VAL A 55 -3.09 6.92 2.91
C VAL A 55 -2.37 8.22 2.59
N TYR A 56 -2.09 9.07 3.58
CA TYR A 56 -1.42 10.35 3.31
C TYR A 56 0.10 10.22 3.32
N VAL A 57 0.71 9.86 4.46
CA VAL A 57 2.18 9.86 4.62
C VAL A 57 2.87 8.88 3.67
N ALA A 58 2.39 7.62 3.60
CA ALA A 58 3.05 6.61 2.78
C ALA A 58 2.94 6.91 1.28
N TYR A 59 1.79 7.40 0.79
CA TYR A 59 1.66 7.86 -0.61
C TYR A 59 2.56 9.05 -0.91
N MET A 60 2.70 10.00 0.03
CA MET A 60 3.59 11.15 -0.16
C MET A 60 5.05 10.71 -0.29
N LEU A 61 5.50 9.79 0.58
CA LEU A 61 6.84 9.18 0.50
C LEU A 61 7.03 8.36 -0.78
N TRP A 62 6.00 7.64 -1.21
CA TRP A 62 6.00 6.89 -2.45
C TRP A 62 6.19 7.79 -3.68
N ASN A 63 5.36 8.83 -3.80
CA ASN A 63 5.44 9.80 -4.89
C ASN A 63 6.77 10.54 -4.87
N TRP A 64 7.28 10.91 -3.70
CA TRP A 64 8.62 11.48 -3.53
C TRP A 64 9.72 10.51 -3.98
N GLY A 65 9.61 9.23 -3.64
CA GLY A 65 10.54 8.18 -4.06
C GLY A 65 10.56 8.00 -5.58
N ILE A 66 9.38 7.99 -6.20
CA ILE A 66 9.22 7.96 -7.66
C ILE A 66 9.88 9.19 -8.29
N ALA A 67 9.61 10.39 -7.76
CA ALA A 67 10.14 11.64 -8.30
C ALA A 67 11.68 11.69 -8.25
N ARG A 68 12.32 11.13 -7.22
CA ARG A 68 13.79 11.14 -7.06
C ARG A 68 14.52 9.98 -7.71
N ARG A 69 13.95 8.77 -7.71
CA ARG A 69 14.65 7.53 -8.11
C ARG A 69 14.04 6.83 -9.32
N GLY A 70 12.90 7.33 -9.83
CA GLY A 70 12.13 6.73 -10.91
C GLY A 70 11.25 5.56 -10.44
N ALA A 71 10.16 5.31 -11.17
CA ALA A 71 9.15 4.32 -10.82
C ALA A 71 9.73 2.90 -10.64
N ALA A 72 10.63 2.46 -11.52
CA ALA A 72 11.21 1.12 -11.45
C ALA A 72 11.98 0.84 -10.14
N LYS A 73 12.75 1.83 -9.65
CA LYS A 73 13.47 1.70 -8.37
C LYS A 73 12.51 1.79 -7.19
N ALA A 74 11.52 2.68 -7.23
CA ALA A 74 10.50 2.80 -6.18
C ALA A 74 9.69 1.50 -6.03
N THR A 75 9.23 0.90 -7.12
CA THR A 75 8.50 -0.39 -7.11
C THR A 75 9.33 -1.55 -6.60
N SER A 76 10.65 -1.50 -6.77
CA SER A 76 11.55 -2.49 -6.17
C SER A 76 11.59 -2.41 -4.63
N PHE A 77 11.21 -1.28 -4.01
CA PHE A 77 11.08 -1.18 -2.55
C PHE A 77 9.76 -1.76 -2.04
N SER A 78 8.68 -1.73 -2.82
CA SER A 78 7.40 -2.37 -2.46
C SER A 78 7.55 -3.88 -2.21
N LEU A 79 8.55 -4.49 -2.83
CA LEU A 79 8.94 -5.88 -2.62
C LEU A 79 9.39 -6.19 -1.18
N LEU A 80 9.84 -5.18 -0.41
CA LEU A 80 10.19 -5.34 1.00
C LEU A 80 8.97 -5.23 1.93
N VAL A 81 7.87 -4.63 1.47
CA VAL A 81 6.65 -4.44 2.27
C VAL A 81 6.16 -5.74 2.89
N PRO A 82 6.00 -6.86 2.17
CA PRO A 82 5.51 -8.09 2.80
C PRO A 82 6.50 -8.68 3.82
N ILE A 83 7.81 -8.55 3.61
CA ILE A 83 8.81 -9.03 4.57
C ILE A 83 8.72 -8.20 5.86
N LEU A 84 8.77 -6.88 5.74
CA LEU A 84 8.69 -5.99 6.90
C LEU A 84 7.34 -6.09 7.60
N SER A 85 6.24 -6.18 6.84
CA SER A 85 4.90 -6.41 7.38
C SER A 85 4.82 -7.73 8.14
N GLY A 86 5.36 -8.82 7.60
CA GLY A 86 5.40 -10.12 8.27
C GLY A 86 6.19 -10.09 9.57
N VAL A 87 7.38 -9.48 9.57
CA VAL A 87 8.22 -9.33 10.78
C VAL A 87 7.53 -8.44 11.82
N LEU A 88 7.00 -7.28 11.42
CA LEU A 88 6.31 -6.38 12.35
C LEU A 88 5.03 -7.00 12.90
N SER A 89 4.27 -7.71 12.06
CA SER A 89 3.09 -8.46 12.50
C SER A 89 3.47 -9.53 13.53
N ALA A 90 4.58 -10.23 13.32
CA ALA A 90 5.12 -11.19 14.28
C ALA A 90 5.38 -10.58 15.65
N MET A 91 6.06 -9.43 15.65
CA MET A 91 6.53 -8.78 16.86
C MET A 91 5.40 -8.09 17.62
N ILE A 92 4.48 -7.44 16.91
CA ILE A 92 3.45 -6.59 17.51
C ILE A 92 2.27 -7.43 18.03
N PHE A 93 1.83 -8.44 17.28
CA PHE A 93 0.62 -9.19 17.64
C PHE A 93 0.91 -10.42 18.50
N ALA A 94 2.18 -10.80 18.67
CA ALA A 94 2.62 -11.99 19.43
C ALA A 94 1.89 -13.30 19.04
N GLU A 95 1.25 -13.33 17.87
CA GLU A 95 0.50 -14.48 17.40
C GLU A 95 1.48 -15.59 16.97
N GLY A 96 1.30 -16.80 17.50
CA GLY A 96 2.08 -17.96 17.08
C GLY A 96 2.02 -18.14 15.57
N PHE A 97 3.18 -18.22 14.91
CA PHE A 97 3.28 -18.48 13.48
C PHE A 97 2.82 -19.91 13.21
N GLY A 98 1.51 -20.09 13.04
CA GLY A 98 0.96 -21.34 12.57
C GLY A 98 1.52 -21.73 11.19
N PRO A 99 1.46 -23.00 10.81
CA PRO A 99 2.02 -23.51 9.56
C PRO A 99 1.53 -22.76 8.31
N LEU A 100 0.27 -22.29 8.29
CA LEU A 100 -0.27 -21.51 7.18
C LEU A 100 0.40 -20.14 7.00
N LYS A 101 0.76 -19.45 8.08
CA LYS A 101 1.45 -18.14 7.99
C LYS A 101 2.86 -18.30 7.44
N LEU A 102 3.54 -19.39 7.82
CA LEU A 102 4.85 -19.75 7.28
C LEU A 102 4.77 -20.10 5.79
N LEU A 103 3.75 -20.86 5.38
CA LEU A 103 3.51 -21.15 3.96
C LEU A 103 3.24 -19.86 3.16
N GLY A 104 2.41 -18.96 3.70
CA GLY A 104 2.16 -17.65 3.10
C GLY A 104 3.43 -16.82 2.97
N ALA A 105 4.26 -16.76 4.02
CA ALA A 105 5.55 -16.07 3.99
C ALA A 105 6.50 -16.67 2.93
N ALA A 106 6.58 -18.00 2.86
CA ALA A 106 7.40 -18.71 1.87
C ALA A 106 6.95 -18.43 0.43
N LEU A 107 5.63 -18.43 0.17
CA LEU A 107 5.08 -18.09 -1.14
C LEU A 107 5.40 -16.64 -1.54
N VAL A 108 5.30 -15.69 -0.61
CA VAL A 108 5.64 -14.30 -0.89
C VAL A 108 7.13 -14.14 -1.18
N ILE A 109 8.01 -14.80 -0.41
CA ILE A 109 9.46 -14.81 -0.67
C ILE A 109 9.77 -15.45 -2.03
N ALA A 110 9.11 -16.56 -2.39
CA ALA A 110 9.31 -17.23 -3.67
C ALA A 110 8.88 -16.33 -4.85
N GLY A 111 7.73 -15.67 -4.75
CA GLY A 111 7.26 -14.69 -5.73
C GLY A 111 8.24 -13.51 -5.86
N LEU A 112 8.72 -13.00 -4.73
CA LEU A 112 9.72 -11.94 -4.68
C LEU A 112 11.01 -12.33 -5.42
N VAL A 113 11.57 -13.50 -5.11
CA VAL A 113 12.79 -14.00 -5.75
C VAL A 113 12.57 -14.16 -7.26
N THR A 114 11.43 -14.69 -7.68
CA THR A 114 11.09 -14.89 -9.10
C THR A 114 11.02 -13.57 -9.87
N VAL A 115 10.36 -12.55 -9.30
CA VAL A 115 10.25 -11.21 -9.90
C VAL A 115 11.64 -10.56 -9.99
N ARG A 116 12.46 -10.69 -8.95
CA ARG A 116 13.79 -10.09 -8.89
C ARG A 116 14.81 -10.80 -9.80
N ALA A 117 14.67 -12.11 -9.97
CA ALA A 117 15.50 -12.94 -10.84
C ALA A 117 15.24 -12.66 -12.33
N ARG A 118 14.02 -12.24 -12.69
CA ARG A 118 13.69 -11.73 -14.03
C ARG A 118 14.22 -10.30 -14.20
N ARG A 119 15.55 -10.12 -14.16
CA ARG A 119 16.16 -8.96 -14.82
C ARG A 119 15.90 -9.13 -16.31
N PHE A 120 15.00 -8.34 -16.87
CA PHE A 120 14.88 -8.21 -18.32
C PHE A 120 16.28 -8.03 -18.90
N PRO A 121 16.73 -8.89 -19.84
CA PRO A 121 17.91 -8.59 -20.62
C PRO A 121 17.69 -7.20 -21.22
N ARG A 122 18.59 -6.26 -20.94
CA ARG A 122 18.65 -5.01 -21.69
C ARG A 122 18.80 -5.42 -23.15
N ARG A 123 17.71 -5.35 -23.92
CA ARG A 123 17.77 -5.50 -25.36
C ARG A 123 18.59 -4.31 -25.83
N GLY A 124 19.83 -4.59 -26.22
CA GLY A 124 20.79 -3.62 -26.67
C GLY A 124 20.19 -2.74 -27.76
N GLU A 125 20.43 -1.44 -27.61
CA GLU A 125 20.29 -0.44 -28.65
C GLU A 125 21.22 -0.81 -29.82
N VAL A 126 20.65 -0.86 -31.01
CA VAL A 126 21.31 -0.55 -32.29
C VAL A 126 20.32 0.25 -33.12
#